data_AF-A0A6B2EE87-F1
#
_entry.id   AF-A0A6B2EE87-F1
#
_cell.length_a   1.000
_cell.length_b   1.000
_cell.length_c   1.000
_cell.angle_alpha   90.00
_cell.angle_beta   90.00
_cell.angle_gamma   90.00
#
_symmetry.space_group_name_H-M   'P 1'
#
loop_
_entity.id
_entity.type
_entity.pdbx_description
1 polymer ?
#
loop_
_entity_poly.entity_id
_entity_poly.type
_entity_poly.pdbx_seq_one_letter_code
_entity_poly.pdbx_strand_id
1 'polypeptide(L)'
;MLEPNSIRTEHKDVIHDVVYDYYGQRMATCSSDQTVKVWDQNEQSVWSVTASWKAHSGSVWRLSWAHPEFGQVLATCSFDRTASVWEETIGEKSSPTMAPVKRWVRRTNLVDSRTSVTDVKFAPKSQGLLLATCSADGVIRIYEAPDIMNLSQWTLQHEIACKLPLSCLSWNQSMFRLHSPMIAAGSDDATQSTGGKVFIYESSENARRWTKVETLQVTDPVHDIAFAPNVGRSYHILAVASKDVYIFNLKPILEPTGTARLEIQCAGQFNDHYCTVWRVIWNITGTMLATTGDDGCIRMWKMNYMKNWRCAGSLKSDSERNQDCDTPPVVSVTNGSISQTKYYKKGTITHPSQVPWH
;
A
#
# COMPACT_ATOMS: atom_id res chain seq x y z
N MET A 1 3.47 5.30 -29.93
CA MET A 1 2.38 5.77 -29.05
C MET A 1 2.08 4.60 -28.12
N LEU A 2 2.32 4.73 -26.82
CA LEU A 2 2.00 3.65 -25.86
C LEU A 2 0.52 3.77 -25.55
N GLU A 3 -0.29 2.84 -26.07
CA GLU A 3 -1.71 2.79 -25.75
C GLU A 3 -1.92 2.07 -24.41
N PRO A 4 -2.86 2.54 -23.57
CA PRO A 4 -3.18 1.88 -22.31
C PRO A 4 -3.83 0.53 -22.58
N ASN A 5 -3.08 -0.55 -22.34
CA ASN A 5 -3.57 -1.92 -22.50
C ASN A 5 -4.06 -2.49 -21.17
N SER A 6 -5.33 -2.88 -21.10
CA SER A 6 -5.86 -3.62 -19.95
C SER A 6 -5.29 -5.04 -19.93
N ILE A 7 -4.70 -5.45 -18.81
CA ILE A 7 -4.14 -6.79 -18.63
C ILE A 7 -5.11 -7.62 -17.80
N ARG A 8 -5.43 -8.83 -18.28
CA ARG A 8 -6.20 -9.80 -17.49
C ARG A 8 -5.25 -10.53 -16.56
N THR A 9 -5.47 -10.41 -15.26
CA THR A 9 -4.60 -10.96 -14.23
C THR A 9 -4.79 -12.47 -14.00
N GLU A 10 -5.89 -13.03 -14.51
CA GLU A 10 -6.28 -14.44 -14.37
C GLU A 10 -6.31 -14.93 -12.90
N HIS A 11 -6.50 -14.02 -11.95
CA HIS A 11 -6.86 -14.39 -10.58
C HIS A 11 -8.28 -14.94 -10.56
N LYS A 12 -8.53 -15.92 -9.69
CA LYS A 12 -9.85 -16.57 -9.58
C LYS A 12 -10.81 -15.78 -8.69
N ASP A 13 -10.29 -14.84 -7.92
CA ASP A 13 -11.02 -14.04 -6.95
C ASP A 13 -10.49 -12.60 -6.93
N VAL A 14 -11.05 -11.76 -6.06
CA VAL A 14 -10.71 -10.34 -5.91
C VAL A 14 -9.22 -10.12 -5.65
N ILE A 15 -8.67 -9.07 -6.25
CA ILE A 15 -7.28 -8.65 -6.08
C ILE A 15 -7.27 -7.56 -5.01
N HIS A 16 -6.41 -7.72 -4.01
CA HIS A 16 -6.34 -6.78 -2.88
C HIS A 16 -5.27 -5.72 -3.05
N ASP A 17 -4.11 -6.10 -3.59
CA ASP A 17 -2.95 -5.22 -3.70
C ASP A 17 -2.16 -5.46 -4.98
N VAL A 18 -1.53 -4.39 -5.45
CA VAL A 18 -0.63 -4.36 -6.61
C VAL A 18 0.54 -3.47 -6.26
N VAL A 19 1.75 -4.04 -6.34
CA VAL A 19 2.98 -3.30 -6.00
C VAL A 19 4.02 -3.45 -7.10
N TYR A 20 4.64 -2.33 -7.45
CA TYR A 20 5.77 -2.30 -8.36
C TYR A 20 7.08 -2.54 -7.61
N ASP A 21 8.02 -3.18 -8.30
CA ASP A 21 9.43 -3.23 -7.86
C ASP A 21 10.06 -1.83 -7.96
N TYR A 22 11.22 -1.64 -7.32
CA TYR A 22 11.99 -0.40 -7.26
C TYR A 22 12.24 0.23 -8.65
N TYR A 23 12.46 -0.60 -9.68
CA TYR A 23 12.72 -0.13 -11.04
C TYR A 23 11.44 0.07 -11.88
N GLY A 24 10.27 -0.30 -11.37
CA GLY A 24 8.99 -0.22 -12.10
C GLY A 24 8.83 -1.20 -13.26
N GLN A 25 9.80 -2.09 -13.49
CA GLN A 25 9.79 -3.09 -14.58
C GLN A 25 9.07 -4.39 -14.20
N ARG A 26 8.80 -4.58 -12.91
CA ARG A 26 8.10 -5.74 -12.37
C ARG A 26 6.95 -5.29 -11.50
N MET A 27 5.88 -6.07 -11.48
CA MET A 27 4.76 -5.89 -10.55
C MET A 27 4.38 -7.22 -9.92
N ALA A 28 3.92 -7.16 -8.68
CA ALA A 28 3.34 -8.30 -7.98
C ALA A 28 1.87 -8.00 -7.65
N THR A 29 1.03 -9.02 -7.78
CA THR A 29 -0.41 -8.96 -7.50
C THR A 29 -0.79 -10.05 -6.50
N CYS A 30 -1.69 -9.75 -5.58
CA CYS A 30 -2.19 -10.71 -4.60
C CYS A 30 -3.72 -10.73 -4.54
N SER A 31 -4.29 -11.88 -4.19
CA SER A 31 -5.73 -12.11 -4.28
C SER A 31 -6.28 -12.94 -3.11
N SER A 32 -7.60 -12.88 -2.93
CA SER A 32 -8.38 -13.83 -2.11
C SER A 32 -8.24 -15.28 -2.57
N ASP A 33 -7.83 -15.54 -3.82
CA ASP A 33 -7.55 -16.89 -4.31
C ASP A 33 -6.31 -17.55 -3.69
N GLN A 34 -5.69 -16.89 -2.71
CA GLN A 34 -4.53 -17.35 -1.94
C GLN A 34 -3.23 -17.39 -2.74
N THR A 35 -3.25 -16.85 -3.97
CA THR A 35 -2.08 -16.83 -4.87
C THR A 35 -1.47 -15.45 -4.97
N VAL A 36 -0.17 -15.47 -5.25
CA VAL A 36 0.61 -14.29 -5.64
C VAL A 36 1.13 -14.55 -7.05
N LYS A 37 1.00 -13.52 -7.90
CA LYS A 37 1.55 -13.53 -9.26
C LYS A 37 2.57 -12.40 -9.40
N VAL A 38 3.66 -12.71 -10.08
CA VAL A 38 4.69 -11.74 -10.46
C VAL A 38 4.67 -11.61 -11.96
N TRP A 39 4.77 -10.37 -12.41
CA TRP A 39 4.70 -9.98 -13.79
C TRP A 39 5.94 -9.19 -14.14
N ASP A 40 6.54 -9.51 -15.28
CA ASP A 40 7.65 -8.75 -15.85
C ASP A 40 7.19 -8.04 -17.10
N GLN A 41 7.66 -6.81 -17.27
CA GLN A 41 7.45 -6.02 -18.47
C GLN A 41 8.57 -6.31 -19.48
N ASN A 42 8.20 -6.65 -20.72
CA ASN A 42 9.16 -6.83 -21.81
C ASN A 42 9.59 -5.48 -22.43
N GLU A 43 10.55 -5.50 -23.35
CA GLU A 43 11.04 -4.29 -24.05
C GLU A 43 9.93 -3.55 -24.83
N GLN A 44 8.87 -4.26 -25.20
CA GLN A 44 7.69 -3.71 -25.90
C GLN A 44 6.63 -3.17 -24.93
N SER A 45 6.96 -3.03 -23.64
CA SER A 45 6.06 -2.57 -22.58
C SER A 45 4.84 -3.46 -22.32
N VAL A 46 4.87 -4.72 -22.77
CA VAL A 46 3.83 -5.72 -22.53
C VAL A 46 4.16 -6.50 -21.25
N TRP A 47 3.16 -6.63 -20.38
CA TRP A 47 3.26 -7.37 -19.13
C TRP A 47 2.94 -8.84 -19.34
N SER A 48 3.76 -9.72 -18.78
CA SER A 48 3.56 -11.16 -18.82
C SER A 48 3.79 -11.79 -17.44
N VAL A 49 3.01 -12.82 -17.11
CA VAL A 49 3.18 -13.55 -15.83
C VAL A 49 4.47 -14.35 -15.91
N THR A 50 5.39 -14.09 -14.99
CA THR A 50 6.66 -14.84 -14.87
C THR A 50 6.63 -15.86 -13.75
N ALA A 51 5.81 -15.64 -12.72
CA ALA A 51 5.58 -16.62 -11.67
C ALA A 51 4.17 -16.52 -11.11
N SER A 52 3.62 -17.65 -10.70
CA SER A 52 2.32 -17.77 -10.02
C SER A 52 2.41 -18.92 -9.03
N TRP A 53 2.15 -18.66 -7.75
CA TRP A 53 2.19 -19.70 -6.72
C TRP A 53 1.16 -19.44 -5.63
N LYS A 54 0.78 -20.51 -4.92
CA LYS A 54 -0.03 -20.42 -3.72
C LYS A 54 0.86 -19.99 -2.56
N ALA A 55 0.61 -18.80 -2.02
CA ALA A 55 1.45 -18.21 -0.99
C ALA A 55 0.95 -18.54 0.43
N HIS A 56 -0.36 -18.54 0.62
CA HIS A 56 -1.00 -18.62 1.94
C HIS A 56 -2.16 -19.62 1.96
N SER A 57 -2.70 -19.88 3.16
CA SER A 57 -3.91 -20.72 3.33
C SER A 57 -5.20 -19.89 3.40
N GLY A 58 -5.08 -18.57 3.41
CA GLY A 58 -6.19 -17.61 3.36
C GLY A 58 -5.91 -16.47 2.39
N SER A 59 -6.83 -15.51 2.31
CA SER A 59 -6.71 -14.33 1.43
C SER A 59 -5.43 -13.55 1.68
N VAL A 60 -4.74 -13.14 0.62
CA VAL A 60 -3.50 -12.36 0.71
C VAL A 60 -3.86 -10.88 0.58
N TRP A 61 -3.61 -10.09 1.62
CA TRP A 61 -4.09 -8.72 1.73
C TRP A 61 -3.16 -7.69 1.12
N ARG A 62 -1.86 -7.78 1.40
CA ARG A 62 -0.86 -6.78 1.01
C ARG A 62 0.44 -7.42 0.60
N LEU A 63 1.18 -6.67 -0.21
CA LEU A 63 2.49 -7.02 -0.72
C LEU A 63 3.49 -5.89 -0.41
N SER A 64 4.75 -6.25 -0.32
CA SER A 64 5.86 -5.28 -0.29
C SER A 64 7.10 -5.87 -0.92
N TRP A 65 7.69 -5.14 -1.86
CA TRP A 65 9.04 -5.43 -2.37
C TRP A 65 10.08 -4.91 -1.40
N ALA A 66 11.15 -5.68 -1.21
CA ALA A 66 12.35 -5.19 -0.53
C ALA A 66 13.17 -4.29 -1.47
N HIS A 67 14.07 -3.49 -0.91
CA HIS A 67 15.03 -2.76 -1.73
C HIS A 67 15.97 -3.75 -2.47
N PRO A 68 16.28 -3.54 -3.75
CA PRO A 68 17.04 -4.50 -4.58
C PRO A 68 18.44 -4.82 -4.08
N GLU A 69 19.00 -4.01 -3.18
CA GLU A 69 20.27 -4.28 -2.48
C GLU A 69 20.22 -5.54 -1.60
N PHE A 70 19.03 -5.92 -1.14
CA PHE A 70 18.79 -7.15 -0.38
C PHE A 70 18.41 -8.34 -1.29
N GLY A 71 18.48 -8.16 -2.61
CA GLY A 71 18.04 -9.14 -3.60
C GLY A 71 16.57 -9.00 -3.99
N GLN A 72 16.08 -9.99 -4.75
CA GLN A 72 14.71 -10.05 -5.24
C GLN A 72 13.81 -10.70 -4.19
N VAL A 73 13.38 -9.89 -3.23
CA VAL A 73 12.63 -10.33 -2.05
C VAL A 73 11.24 -9.69 -2.01
N LEU A 74 10.23 -10.50 -1.74
CA LEU A 74 8.83 -10.10 -1.65
C LEU A 74 8.25 -10.56 -0.31
N ALA A 75 7.59 -9.66 0.40
CA ALA A 75 6.82 -9.98 1.59
C ALA A 75 5.32 -10.01 1.27
N THR A 76 4.62 -10.97 1.87
CA THR A 76 3.19 -11.20 1.70
C THR A 76 2.54 -11.30 3.08
N CYS A 77 1.34 -10.74 3.26
CA CYS A 77 0.56 -10.91 4.49
C CYS A 77 -0.84 -11.44 4.19
N SER A 78 -1.42 -12.17 5.15
CA SER A 78 -2.67 -12.89 4.93
C SER A 78 -3.61 -12.90 6.13
N PHE A 79 -4.88 -13.16 5.80
CA PHE A 79 -5.92 -13.53 6.74
C PHE A 79 -5.58 -14.78 7.59
N ASP A 80 -4.69 -15.64 7.11
CA ASP A 80 -4.24 -16.83 7.85
C ASP A 80 -3.36 -16.53 9.08
N ARG A 81 -3.20 -15.23 9.41
CA ARG A 81 -2.44 -14.69 10.55
C ARG A 81 -0.93 -14.73 10.37
N THR A 82 -0.46 -15.02 9.17
CA THR A 82 0.97 -15.11 8.87
C THR A 82 1.43 -14.05 7.89
N ALA A 83 2.71 -13.71 8.00
CA ALA A 83 3.43 -12.99 6.97
C ALA A 83 4.57 -13.88 6.45
N SER A 84 4.70 -14.02 5.14
CA SER A 84 5.75 -14.83 4.51
C SER A 84 6.72 -13.94 3.75
N VAL A 85 8.00 -14.31 3.78
CA VAL A 85 9.05 -13.67 2.97
C VAL A 85 9.51 -14.66 1.90
N TRP A 86 9.52 -14.20 0.67
CA TRP A 86 9.83 -14.97 -0.52
C TRP A 86 11.05 -14.41 -1.21
N GLU A 87 11.89 -15.28 -1.75
CA GLU A 87 13.04 -14.90 -2.57
C GLU A 87 12.89 -15.52 -3.96
N GLU A 88 13.19 -14.74 -4.99
CA GLU A 88 13.30 -15.24 -6.35
C GLU A 88 14.64 -15.97 -6.52
N THR A 89 14.56 -17.25 -6.85
CA THR A 89 15.70 -18.08 -7.24
C THR A 89 15.64 -18.35 -8.74
N ILE A 90 16.79 -18.20 -9.40
CA ILE A 90 16.96 -18.51 -10.81
C ILE A 90 17.47 -19.94 -10.88
N GLY A 91 16.64 -20.87 -11.37
CA GLY A 91 17.03 -22.26 -11.53
C GLY A 91 18.11 -22.44 -12.60
N GLU A 92 18.83 -23.55 -12.52
CA GLU A 92 19.82 -23.92 -13.54
C GLU A 92 19.16 -24.10 -14.92
N LYS A 93 19.88 -23.69 -15.97
CA LYS A 93 19.45 -23.88 -17.35
C LYS A 93 19.46 -25.38 -17.66
N SER A 94 18.28 -25.97 -17.88
CA SER A 94 18.19 -27.36 -18.36
C SER A 94 18.77 -27.55 -19.77
N SER A 95 18.88 -26.47 -20.54
CA SER A 95 19.50 -26.41 -21.88
C SER A 95 20.08 -25.00 -22.14
N PRO A 96 21.19 -24.86 -22.88
CA PRO A 96 21.75 -23.56 -23.25
C PRO A 96 20.79 -22.66 -24.05
N THR A 97 19.73 -23.23 -24.66
CA THR A 97 18.70 -22.50 -25.42
C THR A 97 17.47 -22.09 -24.62
N MET A 98 17.29 -22.56 -23.39
CA MET A 98 16.12 -22.19 -22.56
C MET A 98 16.46 -21.08 -21.56
N ALA A 99 15.54 -20.14 -21.42
CA ALA A 99 15.58 -19.17 -20.33
C ALA A 99 15.54 -19.92 -18.98
N PRO A 100 16.32 -19.48 -17.98
CA PRO A 100 16.31 -20.13 -16.69
C PRO A 100 14.94 -19.98 -16.02
N VAL A 101 14.46 -21.04 -15.37
CA VAL A 101 13.16 -21.04 -14.70
C VAL A 101 13.27 -20.19 -13.44
N LYS A 102 12.49 -19.10 -13.39
CA LYS A 102 12.34 -18.27 -12.19
C LYS A 102 11.39 -18.96 -11.22
N ARG A 103 11.82 -19.16 -9.99
CA ARG A 103 10.99 -19.75 -8.92
C ARG A 103 11.07 -18.92 -7.66
N TRP A 104 9.93 -18.67 -7.06
CA TRP A 104 9.83 -18.06 -5.74
C TRP A 104 9.86 -19.13 -4.66
N VAL A 105 10.79 -18.97 -3.71
CA VAL A 105 10.98 -19.87 -2.58
C VAL A 105 10.63 -19.13 -1.29
N ARG A 106 9.78 -19.73 -0.47
CA ARG A 106 9.47 -19.21 0.86
C ARG A 106 10.69 -19.38 1.76
N ARG A 107 11.27 -18.27 2.21
CA ARG A 107 12.44 -18.27 3.09
C ARG A 107 12.05 -18.29 4.55
N THR A 108 11.03 -17.52 4.92
CA THR A 108 10.50 -17.51 6.28
C THR A 108 8.98 -17.40 6.31
N ASN A 109 8.41 -17.76 7.46
CA ASN A 109 7.02 -17.55 7.79
C ASN A 109 6.89 -17.06 9.22
N LEU A 110 6.46 -15.82 9.35
CA LEU A 110 6.27 -15.12 10.61
C LEU A 110 4.88 -15.45 11.11
N VAL A 111 4.81 -16.08 12.29
CA VAL A 111 3.60 -16.67 12.88
C VAL A 111 3.24 -16.08 14.24
N ASP A 112 3.88 -14.97 14.62
CA ASP A 112 3.73 -14.35 15.93
C ASP A 112 2.37 -13.66 16.12
N SER A 113 1.70 -13.28 15.02
CA SER A 113 0.40 -12.62 15.07
C SER A 113 -0.73 -13.58 15.44
N ARG A 114 -1.58 -13.16 16.38
CA ARG A 114 -2.73 -13.97 16.86
C ARG A 114 -3.98 -13.83 16.01
N THR A 115 -4.06 -12.76 15.22
CA THR A 115 -5.18 -12.45 14.32
C THR A 115 -4.65 -12.11 12.92
N SER A 116 -5.55 -11.81 11.98
CA SER A 116 -5.21 -11.50 10.59
C SER A 116 -4.14 -10.41 10.50
N VAL A 117 -3.17 -10.59 9.60
CA VAL A 117 -2.15 -9.58 9.30
C VAL A 117 -2.67 -8.71 8.16
N THR A 118 -2.93 -7.45 8.44
CA THR A 118 -3.66 -6.52 7.56
C THR A 118 -2.73 -5.76 6.61
N ASP A 119 -1.50 -5.47 7.04
CA ASP A 119 -0.49 -4.82 6.19
C ASP A 119 0.92 -5.30 6.49
N VAL A 120 1.78 -5.18 5.48
CA VAL A 120 3.20 -5.52 5.54
C VAL A 120 3.99 -4.55 4.68
N LYS A 121 5.05 -3.95 5.24
CA LYS A 121 5.91 -3.00 4.54
C LYS A 121 7.37 -3.16 4.96
N PHE A 122 8.26 -3.27 3.98
CA PHE A 122 9.70 -3.17 4.22
C PHE A 122 10.08 -1.74 4.61
N ALA A 123 11.04 -1.61 5.52
CA ALA A 123 11.59 -0.32 5.90
C ALA A 123 12.51 0.25 4.79
N PRO A 124 12.82 1.55 4.84
CA PRO A 124 13.82 2.13 3.96
C PRO A 124 15.19 1.46 4.14
N LYS A 125 15.92 1.29 3.04
CA LYS A 125 17.23 0.60 3.01
C LYS A 125 18.26 1.12 4.02
N SER A 126 18.17 2.39 4.40
CA SER A 126 19.07 3.04 5.35
C SER A 126 19.00 2.43 6.76
N GLN A 127 17.94 1.66 7.06
CA GLN A 127 17.72 0.99 8.34
C GLN A 127 18.06 -0.51 8.30
N GLY A 128 18.58 -1.00 7.17
CA GLY A 128 18.78 -2.43 6.95
C GLY A 128 17.52 -3.15 6.50
N LEU A 129 17.54 -4.49 6.58
CA LEU A 129 16.44 -5.34 6.15
C LEU A 129 15.44 -5.51 7.30
N LEU A 130 14.59 -4.50 7.48
CA LEU A 130 13.49 -4.50 8.44
C LEU A 130 12.15 -4.70 7.74
N LEU A 131 11.26 -5.43 8.40
CA LEU A 131 9.89 -5.68 7.95
C LEU A 131 8.93 -5.31 9.08
N ALA A 132 8.02 -4.35 8.83
CA ALA A 132 6.90 -4.11 9.73
C ALA A 132 5.67 -4.85 9.23
N THR A 133 4.94 -5.43 10.18
CA THR A 133 3.61 -6.00 9.97
C THR A 133 2.64 -5.35 10.94
N CYS A 134 1.40 -5.12 10.52
CA CYS A 134 0.31 -4.79 11.43
C CYS A 134 -0.75 -5.87 11.37
N SER A 135 -1.45 -6.02 12.48
CA SER A 135 -2.49 -7.01 12.62
C SER A 135 -3.74 -6.39 13.21
N ALA A 136 -4.88 -7.04 12.94
CA ALA A 136 -6.17 -6.66 13.50
C ALA A 136 -6.22 -6.77 15.04
N ASP A 137 -5.23 -7.39 15.68
CA ASP A 137 -5.05 -7.37 17.14
C ASP A 137 -4.60 -6.00 17.68
N GLY A 138 -4.29 -5.05 16.79
CA GLY A 138 -3.81 -3.74 17.15
C GLY A 138 -2.31 -3.68 17.39
N VAL A 139 -1.55 -4.70 17.00
CA VAL A 139 -0.11 -4.76 17.28
C VAL A 139 0.70 -4.55 16.01
N ILE A 140 1.72 -3.70 16.10
CA ILE A 140 2.76 -3.54 15.09
C ILE A 140 3.94 -4.41 15.51
N ARG A 141 4.37 -5.31 14.63
CA ARG A 141 5.55 -6.17 14.84
C ARG A 141 6.61 -5.80 13.83
N ILE A 142 7.81 -5.51 14.33
CA ILE A 142 8.98 -5.16 13.51
C ILE A 142 9.98 -6.30 13.61
N TYR A 143 10.27 -6.91 12.47
CA TYR A 143 11.24 -7.98 12.33
C TYR A 143 12.50 -7.46 11.63
N GLU A 144 13.64 -7.99 12.02
CA GLU A 144 14.93 -7.73 11.40
C GLU A 144 15.52 -9.03 10.89
N ALA A 145 16.08 -9.00 9.68
CA ALA A 145 16.97 -10.05 9.21
C ALA A 145 18.41 -9.67 9.58
N PRO A 146 19.02 -10.29 10.62
CA PRO A 146 20.37 -9.94 11.05
C PRO A 146 21.43 -10.28 10.00
N ASP A 147 21.16 -11.28 9.16
CA ASP A 147 22.00 -11.66 8.04
C ASP A 147 21.20 -11.57 6.74
N ILE A 148 21.59 -10.62 5.89
CA ILE A 148 20.99 -10.39 4.58
C ILE A 148 21.20 -11.59 3.64
N MET A 149 22.28 -12.36 3.84
CA MET A 149 22.57 -13.56 3.07
C MET A 149 21.70 -14.75 3.49
N ASN A 150 21.13 -14.71 4.69
CA ASN A 150 20.28 -15.76 5.22
C ASN A 150 18.87 -15.26 5.55
N LEU A 151 18.07 -15.10 4.50
CA LEU A 151 16.67 -14.65 4.59
C LEU A 151 15.72 -15.62 5.31
N SER A 152 16.20 -16.79 5.77
CA SER A 152 15.40 -17.70 6.58
C SER A 152 15.31 -17.27 8.05
N GLN A 153 16.26 -16.46 8.51
CA GLN A 153 16.34 -16.02 9.89
C GLN A 153 15.82 -14.59 10.03
N TRP A 154 14.73 -14.46 10.77
CA TRP A 154 14.11 -13.18 11.09
C TRP A 154 13.85 -13.12 12.59
N THR A 155 14.32 -12.06 13.24
CA THR A 155 14.16 -11.86 14.67
C THR A 155 13.14 -10.76 14.92
N LEU A 156 12.17 -11.02 15.79
CA LEU A 156 11.23 -10.01 16.26
C LEU A 156 11.99 -9.02 17.16
N GLN A 157 12.18 -7.78 16.69
CA GLN A 157 12.87 -6.73 17.44
C GLN A 157 11.92 -5.98 18.37
N HIS A 158 10.74 -5.64 17.86
CA HIS A 158 9.80 -4.79 18.58
C HIS A 158 8.36 -5.25 18.37
N GLU A 159 7.60 -5.18 19.46
CA GLU A 159 6.16 -5.35 19.50
C GLU A 159 5.53 -4.09 20.10
N ILE A 160 4.73 -3.39 19.31
CA ILE A 160 4.13 -2.10 19.67
C ILE A 160 2.61 -2.29 19.70
N ALA A 161 2.05 -2.36 20.90
CA ALA A 161 0.60 -2.48 21.08
C ALA A 161 -0.10 -1.12 20.91
N CYS A 162 -1.04 -1.06 19.98
CA CYS A 162 -1.99 0.03 19.81
C CYS A 162 -3.30 -0.30 20.54
N LYS A 163 -4.09 0.75 20.86
CA LYS A 163 -5.38 0.58 21.55
C LYS A 163 -6.51 0.16 20.60
N LEU A 164 -6.29 0.28 19.28
CA LEU A 164 -7.28 0.00 18.24
C LEU A 164 -6.73 -1.04 17.27
N PRO A 165 -7.60 -1.84 16.61
CA PRO A 165 -7.19 -2.73 15.52
C PRO A 165 -6.53 -1.91 14.40
N LEU A 166 -5.51 -2.47 13.75
CA LEU A 166 -4.78 -1.77 12.69
C LEU A 166 -5.11 -2.32 11.31
N SER A 167 -5.19 -1.42 10.34
CA SER A 167 -5.54 -1.73 8.94
C SER A 167 -4.40 -1.48 7.95
N CYS A 168 -3.57 -0.47 8.22
CA CYS A 168 -2.51 -0.05 7.29
C CYS A 168 -1.29 0.51 8.00
N LEU A 169 -0.14 0.44 7.33
CA LEU A 169 1.15 0.92 7.80
C LEU A 169 1.88 1.72 6.71
N SER A 170 2.65 2.72 7.14
CA SER A 170 3.63 3.36 6.27
C SER A 170 4.89 3.73 7.05
N TRP A 171 6.04 3.37 6.49
CA TRP A 171 7.34 3.87 6.93
C TRP A 171 7.59 5.28 6.40
N ASN A 172 8.24 6.12 7.21
CA ASN A 172 8.80 7.37 6.72
C ASN A 172 10.01 7.08 5.82
N GLN A 173 9.93 7.52 4.57
CA GLN A 173 10.93 7.26 3.54
C GLN A 173 12.14 8.23 3.59
N SER A 174 12.24 9.05 4.63
CA SER A 174 13.35 10.00 4.80
C SER A 174 14.70 9.27 4.87
N MET A 175 15.60 9.59 3.93
CA MET A 175 16.97 9.06 3.93
C MET A 175 17.92 9.87 4.81
N PHE A 176 17.50 11.03 5.31
CA PHE A 176 18.34 11.87 6.15
C PHE A 176 18.45 11.28 7.56
N ARG A 177 19.68 10.95 7.95
CA ARG A 177 20.07 10.49 9.31
C ARG A 177 19.79 11.52 10.41
N LEU A 178 19.37 12.74 10.04
CA LEU A 178 18.99 13.80 10.97
C LEU A 178 17.58 13.61 11.56
N HIS A 179 16.76 12.75 10.94
CA HIS A 179 15.43 12.43 11.45
C HIS A 179 15.41 10.99 11.94
N SER A 180 14.88 10.80 13.15
CA SER A 180 14.66 9.47 13.68
C SER A 180 13.71 8.68 12.77
N PRO A 181 13.88 7.35 12.66
CA PRO A 181 12.92 6.48 11.99
C PRO A 181 11.49 6.69 12.51
N MET A 182 10.52 6.81 11.60
CA MET A 182 9.11 6.95 11.97
C MET A 182 8.24 5.94 11.22
N ILE A 183 7.18 5.50 11.89
CA ILE A 183 6.13 4.64 11.33
C ILE A 183 4.77 5.29 11.64
N ALA A 184 3.89 5.31 10.65
CA ALA A 184 2.49 5.65 10.82
C ALA A 184 1.64 4.39 10.71
N ALA A 185 0.65 4.27 11.57
CA ALA A 185 -0.32 3.18 11.57
C ALA A 185 -1.74 3.73 11.60
N GLY A 186 -2.62 3.13 10.80
CA GLY A 186 -4.03 3.50 10.71
C GLY A 186 -4.93 2.41 11.26
N SER A 187 -6.08 2.82 11.79
CA SER A 187 -7.14 1.93 12.25
C SER A 187 -8.39 2.09 11.39
N ASP A 188 -8.95 0.98 10.96
CA ASP A 188 -10.24 0.89 10.27
C ASP A 188 -11.42 0.69 11.24
N ASP A 189 -11.18 0.83 12.54
CA ASP A 189 -12.24 0.66 13.54
C ASP A 189 -13.45 1.55 13.21
N ALA A 190 -14.61 0.93 13.03
CA ALA A 190 -15.84 1.64 12.67
C ALA A 190 -16.49 2.33 13.86
N THR A 191 -16.05 2.05 15.10
CA THR A 191 -16.65 2.70 16.26
C THR A 191 -16.36 4.20 16.24
N GLN A 192 -17.40 4.98 16.56
CA GLN A 192 -17.27 6.43 16.75
C GLN A 192 -16.62 6.68 18.11
N SER A 193 -15.29 6.53 18.15
CA SER A 193 -14.49 6.97 19.29
C SER A 193 -14.15 8.45 19.13
N THR A 194 -14.05 9.16 20.25
CA THR A 194 -13.66 10.58 20.28
C THR A 194 -12.16 10.79 20.01
N GLY A 195 -11.41 9.73 19.71
CA GLY A 195 -9.96 9.76 19.51
C GLY A 195 -9.57 9.61 18.05
N GLY A 196 -8.42 10.16 17.69
CA GLY A 196 -7.84 9.98 16.37
C GLY A 196 -7.43 8.53 16.08
N LYS A 197 -7.62 8.10 14.83
CA LYS A 197 -7.39 6.72 14.35
C LYS A 197 -6.04 6.52 13.65
N VAL A 198 -5.21 7.55 13.56
CA VAL A 198 -3.86 7.46 12.99
C VAL A 198 -2.83 7.72 14.07
N PHE A 199 -1.91 6.78 14.25
CA PHE A 199 -0.86 6.82 15.27
C PHE A 199 0.50 6.98 14.60
N ILE A 200 1.34 7.85 15.18
CA ILE A 200 2.71 8.06 14.71
C ILE A 200 3.67 7.62 15.80
N TYR A 201 4.58 6.73 15.41
CA TYR A 201 5.64 6.20 16.24
C TYR A 201 6.98 6.66 15.74
N GLU A 202 7.89 6.97 16.67
CA GLU A 202 9.27 7.33 16.39
C GLU A 202 10.20 6.38 17.14
N SER A 203 11.28 5.98 16.50
CA SER A 203 12.32 5.13 17.09
C SER A 203 13.33 6.00 17.83
N SER A 204 13.53 5.71 19.12
CA SER A 204 14.60 6.31 19.90
C SER A 204 15.83 5.41 19.84
N GLU A 205 16.92 5.87 19.22
CA GLU A 205 18.19 5.12 19.18
C GLU A 205 18.75 4.88 20.59
N ASN A 206 18.67 5.89 21.46
CA ASN A 206 19.18 5.83 22.83
C ASN A 206 18.49 4.75 23.67
N ALA A 207 17.17 4.62 23.50
CA ALA A 207 16.36 3.71 24.29
C ALA A 207 16.01 2.40 23.56
N ARG A 208 16.47 2.23 22.30
CA ARG A 208 16.14 1.11 21.40
C ARG A 208 14.67 0.70 21.48
N ARG A 209 13.79 1.70 21.45
CA ARG A 209 12.36 1.51 21.60
C ARG A 209 11.60 2.45 20.71
N TRP A 210 10.41 2.00 20.32
CA TRP A 210 9.44 2.82 19.63
C TRP A 210 8.52 3.48 20.64
N THR A 211 8.34 4.78 20.49
CA THR A 211 7.43 5.57 21.32
C THR A 211 6.37 6.22 20.45
N LYS A 212 5.13 6.21 20.93
CA LYS A 212 4.06 6.97 20.27
C LYS A 212 4.31 8.45 20.49
N VAL A 213 4.51 9.19 19.41
CA VAL A 213 4.75 10.63 19.46
C VAL A 213 3.44 11.39 19.37
N GLU A 214 2.59 11.02 18.41
CA GLU A 214 1.37 11.77 18.14
C GLU A 214 0.21 10.90 17.67
N THR A 215 -1.00 11.47 17.72
CA THR A 215 -2.24 10.84 17.23
C THR A 215 -3.03 11.84 16.37
N LEU A 216 -3.13 11.58 15.07
CA LEU A 216 -3.83 12.47 14.14
C LEU A 216 -5.33 12.31 14.27
N GLN A 217 -6.04 13.44 14.33
CA GLN A 217 -7.48 13.52 14.53
C GLN A 217 -8.26 13.19 13.25
N VAL A 218 -8.19 11.93 12.84
CA VAL A 218 -9.06 11.34 11.80
C VAL A 218 -10.04 10.41 12.52
N THR A 219 -11.33 10.73 12.43
CA THR A 219 -12.40 10.03 13.17
C THR A 219 -13.06 8.93 12.37
N ASP A 220 -13.07 9.04 11.04
CA ASP A 220 -13.59 8.00 10.15
C ASP A 220 -12.59 6.83 10.02
N PRO A 221 -13.05 5.62 9.66
CA PRO A 221 -12.17 4.48 9.42
C PRO A 221 -11.05 4.80 8.43
N VAL A 222 -9.84 4.36 8.73
CA VAL A 222 -8.66 4.59 7.89
C VAL A 222 -8.37 3.34 7.07
N HIS A 223 -8.37 3.48 5.75
CA HIS A 223 -8.19 2.37 4.82
C HIS A 223 -6.75 2.24 4.32
N ASP A 224 -6.06 3.37 4.16
CA ASP A 224 -4.68 3.39 3.69
C ASP A 224 -3.95 4.66 4.15
N ILE A 225 -2.64 4.56 4.29
CA ILE A 225 -1.77 5.66 4.71
C ILE A 225 -0.47 5.57 3.93
N ALA A 226 0.06 6.72 3.51
CA ALA A 226 1.36 6.76 2.85
C ALA A 226 2.15 8.01 3.24
N PHE A 227 3.38 7.81 3.72
CA PHE A 227 4.37 8.88 3.85
C PHE A 227 4.92 9.27 2.48
N ALA A 228 5.00 10.58 2.22
CA ALA A 228 5.61 11.09 1.01
C ALA A 228 7.14 11.01 1.09
N PRO A 229 7.83 10.50 0.05
CA PRO A 229 9.28 10.56 -0.06
C PRO A 229 9.83 11.97 0.15
N ASN A 230 10.73 12.15 1.12
CA ASN A 230 11.23 13.46 1.50
C ASN A 230 12.44 13.89 0.64
N VAL A 231 12.17 14.37 -0.57
CA VAL A 231 13.20 14.91 -1.46
C VAL A 231 13.29 16.42 -1.27
N GLY A 232 14.19 16.87 -0.39
CA GLY A 232 14.53 18.28 -0.20
C GLY A 232 13.58 19.11 0.68
N ARG A 233 12.65 18.49 1.43
CA ARG A 233 11.79 19.20 2.38
C ARG A 233 12.32 19.05 3.81
N SER A 234 12.14 20.08 4.63
CA SER A 234 12.47 20.05 6.06
C SER A 234 11.35 19.47 6.95
N TYR A 235 10.27 19.01 6.33
CA TYR A 235 9.09 18.45 6.98
C TYR A 235 8.62 17.22 6.20
N HIS A 236 8.00 16.29 6.91
CA HIS A 236 7.40 15.09 6.33
C HIS A 236 5.95 15.40 5.94
N ILE A 237 5.44 14.65 4.97
CA ILE A 237 4.04 14.74 4.54
C ILE A 237 3.45 13.34 4.65
N LEU A 238 2.26 13.23 5.22
CA LEU A 238 1.51 11.99 5.35
C LEU A 238 0.15 12.18 4.67
N ALA A 239 -0.18 11.29 3.74
CA ALA A 239 -1.52 11.17 3.20
C ALA A 239 -2.28 10.07 3.94
N VAL A 240 -3.56 10.29 4.20
CA VAL A 240 -4.46 9.33 4.85
C VAL A 240 -5.71 9.20 3.99
N ALA A 241 -6.03 7.97 3.62
CA ALA A 241 -7.27 7.58 2.95
C ALA A 241 -8.29 7.15 4.01
N SER A 242 -9.39 7.89 4.09
CA SER A 242 -10.52 7.59 4.97
C SER A 242 -11.82 7.86 4.20
N LYS A 243 -12.87 8.35 4.85
CA LYS A 243 -14.01 8.94 4.15
C LYS A 243 -13.59 10.12 3.27
N ASP A 244 -12.70 10.95 3.80
CA ASP A 244 -12.06 12.05 3.09
C ASP A 244 -10.57 11.74 2.87
N VAL A 245 -9.94 12.46 1.94
CA VAL A 245 -8.47 12.48 1.79
C VAL A 245 -7.91 13.52 2.74
N TYR A 246 -7.04 13.11 3.66
CA TYR A 246 -6.29 14.04 4.50
C TYR A 246 -4.83 14.11 4.07
N ILE A 247 -4.26 15.31 4.11
CA ILE A 247 -2.83 15.54 3.92
C ILE A 247 -2.32 16.30 5.15
N PHE A 248 -1.39 15.69 5.87
CA PHE A 248 -0.75 16.28 7.04
C PHE A 248 0.70 16.62 6.76
N ASN A 249 1.14 17.80 7.20
CA ASN A 249 2.54 18.19 7.30
C ASN A 249 3.01 17.90 8.73
N LEU A 250 4.14 17.20 8.85
CA LEU A 250 4.77 16.86 10.12
C LEU A 250 6.14 17.52 10.15
N LYS A 251 6.29 18.54 10.98
CA LYS A 251 7.53 19.29 11.10
C LYS A 251 8.20 18.92 12.42
N PRO A 252 9.40 18.30 12.40
CA PRO A 252 10.15 18.06 13.61
C PRO A 252 10.68 19.39 14.16
N ILE A 253 10.42 19.63 15.44
CA ILE A 253 10.94 20.75 16.22
C ILE A 253 11.93 20.18 17.23
N LEU A 254 13.16 20.69 17.17
CA LEU A 254 14.19 20.43 18.17
C LEU A 254 13.97 21.41 19.32
N GLU A 255 13.43 20.94 20.44
CA GLU A 255 13.40 21.75 21.65
C GLU A 255 14.80 21.84 22.26
N PRO A 256 15.17 22.95 22.93
CA PRO A 256 16.46 23.12 23.59
C PRO A 256 16.79 22.04 24.63
N THR A 257 15.76 21.36 25.14
CA THR A 257 15.80 20.23 26.08
C THR A 257 16.27 18.91 25.44
N GLY A 258 16.45 18.86 24.12
CA GLY A 258 16.84 17.65 23.38
C GLY A 258 15.67 16.71 23.06
N THR A 259 14.45 17.07 23.44
CA THR A 259 13.22 16.35 23.06
C THR A 259 12.75 16.80 21.68
N ALA A 260 12.73 15.89 20.70
CA ALA A 260 12.12 16.14 19.41
C ALA A 260 10.59 16.08 19.56
N ARG A 261 9.89 17.15 19.20
CA ARG A 261 8.42 17.18 19.13
C ARG A 261 7.99 17.36 17.68
N LEU A 262 6.89 16.72 17.30
CA LEU A 262 6.32 16.89 15.96
C LEU A 262 5.22 17.95 16.00
N GLU A 263 5.42 19.04 15.27
CA GLU A 263 4.36 19.98 14.94
C GLU A 263 3.55 19.42 13.78
N ILE A 264 2.24 19.25 13.99
CA ILE A 264 1.34 18.68 12.99
C ILE A 264 0.43 19.79 12.47
N GLN A 265 0.40 19.92 11.15
CA GLN A 265 -0.51 20.80 10.46
C GLN A 265 -1.34 20.00 9.46
N CYS A 266 -2.67 20.07 9.55
CA CYS A 266 -3.54 19.59 8.46
C CYS A 266 -3.39 20.55 7.27
N ALA A 267 -2.72 20.09 6.21
CA ALA A 267 -2.51 20.86 4.99
C ALA A 267 -3.75 20.87 4.09
N GLY A 268 -4.63 19.87 4.24
CA GLY A 268 -5.91 19.83 3.56
C GLY A 268 -6.71 18.58 3.92
N GLN A 269 -8.03 18.74 3.89
CA GLN A 269 -9.03 17.68 3.96
C GLN A 269 -9.91 17.84 2.73
N PHE A 270 -10.02 16.78 1.94
CA PHE A 270 -10.69 16.81 0.64
C PHE A 270 -11.75 15.73 0.54
N ASN A 271 -12.97 16.14 0.27
CA ASN A 271 -14.12 15.27 0.07
C ASN A 271 -14.51 15.19 -1.42
N ASP A 272 -13.55 15.38 -2.33
CA ASP A 272 -13.84 15.40 -3.77
C ASP A 272 -14.28 14.03 -4.31
N HIS A 273 -13.98 12.93 -3.60
CA HIS A 273 -14.50 11.60 -3.96
C HIS A 273 -15.98 11.43 -3.60
N TYR A 274 -16.52 12.19 -2.64
CA TYR A 274 -17.89 12.06 -2.10
C TYR A 274 -18.23 10.65 -1.54
N CYS A 275 -17.22 9.80 -1.37
CA CYS A 275 -17.31 8.41 -0.94
C CYS A 275 -15.99 7.98 -0.30
N THR A 276 -15.96 6.77 0.25
CA THR A 276 -14.77 6.21 0.90
C THR A 276 -13.59 6.10 -0.05
N VAL A 277 -12.44 6.58 0.44
CA VAL A 277 -11.16 6.53 -0.24
C VAL A 277 -10.42 5.29 0.23
N TRP A 278 -10.02 4.44 -0.71
CA TRP A 278 -9.42 3.14 -0.40
C TRP A 278 -7.91 3.15 -0.45
N ARG A 279 -7.30 3.91 -1.37
CA ARG A 279 -5.84 3.92 -1.57
C ARG A 279 -5.29 5.33 -1.67
N VAL A 280 -4.10 5.51 -1.12
CA VAL A 280 -3.28 6.72 -1.26
C VAL A 280 -1.86 6.32 -1.65
N ILE A 281 -1.34 6.90 -2.74
CA ILE A 281 0.03 6.63 -3.17
C ILE A 281 0.73 7.88 -3.65
N TRP A 282 1.99 8.03 -3.24
CA TRP A 282 2.84 9.14 -3.65
C TRP A 282 3.65 8.77 -4.90
N ASN A 283 3.94 9.77 -5.72
CA ASN A 283 5.01 9.63 -6.70
C ASN A 283 6.39 9.53 -6.00
N ILE A 284 7.40 9.09 -6.75
CA ILE A 284 8.76 8.88 -6.25
C ILE A 284 9.42 10.12 -5.63
N THR A 285 8.99 11.33 -6.00
CA THR A 285 9.50 12.59 -5.44
C THR A 285 8.67 13.13 -4.27
N GLY A 286 7.51 12.53 -3.96
CA GLY A 286 6.58 13.01 -2.94
C GLY A 286 5.95 14.38 -3.25
N THR A 287 5.84 14.75 -4.53
CA THR A 287 5.27 16.02 -5.00
C THR A 287 3.83 15.89 -5.51
N MET A 288 3.40 14.66 -5.81
CA MET A 288 2.09 14.35 -6.37
C MET A 288 1.52 13.13 -5.66
N LEU A 289 0.25 13.21 -5.28
CA LEU A 289 -0.50 12.15 -4.62
C LEU A 289 -1.56 11.63 -5.59
N ALA A 290 -1.74 10.31 -5.66
CA ALA A 290 -2.88 9.70 -6.31
C ALA A 290 -3.79 9.05 -5.26
N THR A 291 -5.10 9.21 -5.41
CA THR A 291 -6.11 8.63 -4.54
C THR A 291 -7.18 7.92 -5.35
N THR A 292 -7.74 6.86 -4.78
CA THR A 292 -8.84 6.11 -5.38
C THR A 292 -9.98 5.93 -4.38
N GLY A 293 -11.21 5.95 -4.86
CA GLY A 293 -12.39 5.75 -4.03
C GLY A 293 -13.47 4.93 -4.73
N ASP A 294 -14.61 4.77 -4.07
CA ASP A 294 -15.79 4.05 -4.58
C ASP A 294 -16.47 4.74 -5.78
N ASP A 295 -16.10 5.98 -6.09
CA ASP A 295 -16.55 6.72 -7.27
C ASP A 295 -15.96 6.17 -8.58
N GLY A 296 -15.03 5.20 -8.50
CA GLY A 296 -14.34 4.64 -9.65
C GLY A 296 -13.42 5.65 -10.35
N CYS A 297 -13.08 6.74 -9.66
CA CYS A 297 -12.17 7.76 -10.16
C CYS A 297 -10.83 7.66 -9.45
N ILE A 298 -9.76 7.89 -10.20
CA ILE A 298 -8.43 8.14 -9.66
C ILE A 298 -8.23 9.65 -9.69
N ARG A 299 -7.96 10.26 -8.54
CA ARG A 299 -7.68 11.70 -8.45
C ARG A 299 -6.21 11.91 -8.19
N MET A 300 -5.66 12.91 -8.87
CA MET A 300 -4.27 13.31 -8.70
C MET A 300 -4.21 14.67 -8.03
N TRP A 301 -3.42 14.79 -6.98
CA TRP A 301 -3.29 16.00 -6.18
C TRP A 301 -1.88 16.56 -6.29
N LYS A 302 -1.79 17.89 -6.36
CA LYS A 302 -0.52 18.60 -6.44
C LYS A 302 -0.55 19.84 -5.56
N MET A 303 0.57 20.11 -4.89
CA MET A 303 0.76 21.31 -4.11
C MET A 303 1.13 22.49 -5.02
N ASN A 304 0.49 23.64 -4.84
CA ASN A 304 0.82 24.87 -5.55
C ASN A 304 1.97 25.64 -4.85
N TYR A 305 2.41 26.75 -5.45
CA TYR A 305 3.49 27.58 -4.86
C TYR A 305 3.11 28.17 -3.49
N MET A 306 1.81 28.38 -3.24
CA MET A 306 1.28 28.87 -1.97
C MET A 306 1.14 27.77 -0.90
N LYS A 307 1.68 26.57 -1.15
CA LYS A 307 1.59 25.38 -0.28
C LYS A 307 0.17 24.83 -0.06
N ASN A 308 -0.76 25.18 -0.94
CA ASN A 308 -2.12 24.63 -0.92
C ASN A 308 -2.20 23.44 -1.89
N TRP A 309 -2.81 22.36 -1.44
CA TRP A 309 -3.10 21.18 -2.25
C TRP A 309 -4.35 21.40 -3.11
N ARG A 310 -4.29 20.96 -4.36
CA ARG A 310 -5.42 20.99 -5.30
C ARG A 310 -5.47 19.71 -6.13
N CYS A 311 -6.68 19.30 -6.52
CA CYS A 311 -6.87 18.25 -7.51
C CYS A 311 -6.36 18.75 -8.87
N ALA A 312 -5.30 18.15 -9.37
CA ALA A 312 -4.67 18.45 -10.66
C ALA A 312 -5.37 17.74 -11.83
N GLY A 313 -6.07 16.65 -11.56
CA GLY A 313 -6.83 15.93 -12.58
C GLY A 313 -7.53 14.69 -12.00
N SER A 314 -8.52 14.20 -12.73
CA SER A 314 -9.23 12.96 -12.41
C SER A 314 -9.25 12.04 -13.63
N LEU A 315 -8.93 10.78 -13.42
CA LEU A 315 -9.07 9.71 -14.41
C LEU A 315 -10.26 8.85 -14.01
N LYS A 316 -11.27 8.76 -14.86
CA LYS A 316 -12.41 7.85 -14.69
C LYS A 316 -12.31 6.78 -15.78
N SER A 317 -12.66 5.54 -15.48
CA SER A 317 -12.88 4.55 -16.53
C SER A 317 -14.07 4.99 -17.39
N ASP A 318 -13.96 4.99 -18.71
CA ASP A 318 -15.05 5.30 -19.65
C ASP A 318 -16.15 4.21 -19.65
N SER A 319 -16.83 4.05 -18.51
CA SER A 319 -17.88 3.04 -18.30
C SER A 319 -19.30 3.61 -18.46
N GLU A 320 -19.46 4.90 -18.77
CA GLU A 320 -20.77 5.58 -18.79
C GLU A 320 -20.92 6.58 -19.94
N ARG A 321 -20.80 6.12 -21.18
CA ARG A 321 -21.59 6.68 -22.29
C ARG A 321 -22.60 5.62 -22.70
N ASN A 322 -23.72 5.53 -21.97
CA ASN A 322 -25.03 5.07 -22.43
C ASN A 322 -25.98 4.89 -21.24
N GLN A 323 -26.71 5.95 -20.90
CA GLN A 323 -28.10 5.88 -20.46
C GLN A 323 -28.76 7.21 -20.85
N ASP A 324 -29.79 7.10 -21.71
CA ASP A 324 -30.48 8.18 -22.40
C ASP A 324 -31.26 9.13 -21.48
N CYS A 325 -31.24 10.42 -21.82
CA CYS A 325 -32.37 11.34 -21.64
C CYS A 325 -32.51 12.15 -22.94
N ASP A 326 -33.71 12.11 -23.52
CA ASP A 326 -34.10 12.53 -24.86
C ASP A 326 -33.66 13.94 -25.30
N THR A 327 -33.05 14.06 -26.49
CA THR A 327 -33.20 15.18 -27.46
C THR A 327 -32.77 14.75 -28.89
N PRO A 328 -33.35 15.31 -29.98
CA PRO A 328 -33.27 14.76 -31.35
C PRO A 328 -31.99 15.13 -32.15
N PRO A 329 -31.74 14.54 -33.34
CA PRO A 329 -30.43 13.97 -33.71
C PRO A 329 -29.57 14.80 -34.68
N VAL A 330 -28.26 14.48 -34.71
CA VAL A 330 -27.42 14.60 -35.92
C VAL A 330 -26.60 13.31 -36.10
N VAL A 331 -26.57 12.85 -37.35
CA VAL A 331 -26.24 11.50 -37.83
C VAL A 331 -24.75 11.30 -38.11
N SER A 332 -24.17 10.15 -37.74
CA SER A 332 -23.27 9.33 -38.59
C SER A 332 -22.76 8.03 -37.89
N VAL A 333 -23.46 6.91 -38.14
CA VAL A 333 -23.03 5.63 -38.80
C VAL A 333 -21.49 5.40 -38.93
N THR A 334 -20.81 4.30 -38.57
CA THR A 334 -21.11 2.83 -38.51
C THR A 334 -20.03 2.03 -37.72
N ASN A 335 -20.51 0.96 -37.06
CA ASN A 335 -20.03 -0.44 -36.91
C ASN A 335 -18.64 -0.83 -36.36
N GLY A 336 -18.70 -1.69 -35.31
CA GLY A 336 -17.67 -2.67 -34.96
C GLY A 336 -17.87 -3.29 -33.57
N SER A 337 -18.55 -4.44 -33.50
CA SER A 337 -18.85 -5.21 -32.28
C SER A 337 -17.63 -5.91 -31.67
N ILE A 338 -17.41 -5.84 -30.34
CA ILE A 338 -16.81 -6.91 -29.50
C ILE A 338 -17.24 -6.70 -28.03
N SER A 339 -17.67 -7.79 -27.39
CA SER A 339 -18.18 -7.87 -26.02
C SER A 339 -17.09 -7.60 -24.96
N GLN A 340 -17.35 -6.64 -24.06
CA GLN A 340 -16.50 -6.29 -22.91
C GLN A 340 -16.98 -6.96 -21.62
N THR A 341 -16.02 -7.33 -20.76
CA THR A 341 -16.24 -7.87 -19.41
C THR A 341 -16.82 -6.79 -18.49
N LYS A 342 -17.97 -7.10 -17.86
CA LYS A 342 -18.72 -6.23 -16.94
C LYS A 342 -18.10 -6.23 -15.53
N TYR A 343 -17.85 -5.04 -14.98
CA TYR A 343 -17.71 -4.87 -13.53
C TYR A 343 -19.10 -4.68 -12.94
N TYR A 344 -19.55 -5.63 -12.13
CA TYR A 344 -20.80 -5.50 -11.39
C TYR A 344 -20.54 -4.78 -10.06
N LYS A 345 -20.99 -3.53 -9.94
CA LYS A 345 -21.29 -2.93 -8.63
C LYS A 345 -22.48 -3.70 -8.06
N LYS A 346 -22.23 -4.58 -7.08
CA LYS A 346 -23.32 -5.24 -6.35
C LYS A 346 -23.59 -4.49 -5.04
N GLY A 347 -24.58 -3.60 -5.11
CA GLY A 347 -25.44 -3.20 -3.99
C GLY A 347 -24.80 -2.35 -2.89
N THR A 348 -25.55 -1.36 -2.42
CA THR A 348 -25.32 -0.72 -1.13
C THR A 348 -25.65 -1.74 -0.04
N ILE A 349 -24.67 -2.11 0.80
CA ILE A 349 -24.93 -2.97 1.97
C ILE A 349 -25.79 -2.16 2.94
N THR A 350 -27.08 -2.44 2.97
CA THR A 350 -28.05 -1.81 3.87
C THR A 350 -28.26 -2.60 5.16
N HIS A 351 -27.77 -3.85 5.25
CA HIS A 351 -27.85 -4.66 6.47
C HIS A 351 -26.59 -5.53 6.71
N PRO A 352 -26.09 -5.59 7.96
CA PRO A 352 -24.82 -6.26 8.32
C PRO A 352 -24.88 -7.80 8.36
N SER A 353 -25.98 -8.44 7.98
CA SER A 353 -26.15 -9.91 8.01
C SER A 353 -25.89 -10.62 6.67
N GLN A 354 -25.45 -9.90 5.63
CA GLN A 354 -25.22 -10.48 4.29
C GLN A 354 -23.76 -10.83 3.96
N VAL A 355 -22.84 -10.80 4.93
CA VAL A 355 -21.49 -11.35 4.74
C VAL A 355 -21.52 -12.83 5.15
N PRO A 356 -21.29 -13.79 4.23
CA PRO A 356 -21.03 -15.16 4.63
C PRO A 356 -19.65 -15.18 5.27
N TRP A 357 -19.60 -15.47 6.56
CA TRP A 357 -18.36 -15.79 7.25
C TRP A 357 -17.78 -17.06 6.67
N HIS A 358 -16.74 -16.97 5.85
CA HIS A 358 -15.78 -18.06 5.62
C HIS A 358 -14.40 -17.52 5.26
#